data_AF-A0A559RMT1-F1
#
_entry.id   AF-A0A559RMT1-F1
#
_cell.length_a   1.000
_cell.length_b   1.000
_cell.length_c   1.000
_cell.angle_alpha   90.00
_cell.angle_beta   90.00
_cell.angle_gamma   90.00
#
_symmetry.space_group_name_H-M   'P 1'
#
loop_
_entity.id
_entity.type
_entity.pdbx_description
1 polymer ?
#
loop_
_entity_poly.entity_id
_entity_poly.type
_entity_poly.pdbx_seq_one_letter_code
_entity_poly.pdbx_strand_id
1 'polypeptide(L)'
;MTDQVAESIVDCILECREKGIKDDKLIVNELMTKFDGNEDDFYWAIEMMNTGGFRASIMSSGNTYPESNIKIEDNPILKVAFKKCWIDLKGEDHFIRYYEKKKKWWNIF
;
A
#
# COMPACT_ATOMS: atom_id res chain seq x y z
N MET A 1 -10.32 -2.23 9.73
CA MET A 1 -8.93 -1.75 9.92
C MET A 1 -8.89 -0.24 9.67
N THR A 2 -8.24 0.54 10.52
CA THR A 2 -8.07 1.99 10.30
C THR A 2 -6.82 2.26 9.46
N ASP A 3 -6.74 3.43 8.82
CA ASP A 3 -5.54 3.84 8.05
C ASP A 3 -4.27 3.81 8.92
N GLN A 4 -4.38 4.15 10.21
CA GLN A 4 -3.26 4.11 11.15
C GLN A 4 -2.77 2.69 11.43
N VAL A 5 -3.69 1.73 11.62
CA VAL A 5 -3.31 0.32 11.81
C VAL A 5 -2.71 -0.25 10.53
N ALA A 6 -3.28 0.12 9.37
CA ALA A 6 -2.75 -0.28 8.08
C ALA A 6 -1.33 0.26 7.85
N GLU A 7 -1.05 1.50 8.27
CA GLU A 7 0.29 2.07 8.25
C GLU A 7 1.29 1.28 9.08
N SER A 8 0.96 0.97 10.32
CA SER A 8 1.82 0.14 11.18
C SER A 8 2.09 -1.25 10.61
N ILE A 9 1.09 -1.88 9.97
CA ILE A 9 1.25 -3.20 9.33
C ILE A 9 2.20 -3.08 8.13
N VAL A 10 1.99 -2.10 7.25
CA VAL A 10 2.86 -1.89 6.08
C VAL A 10 4.29 -1.60 6.50
N ASP A 11 4.49 -0.77 7.51
CA ASP A 11 5.82 -0.46 8.03
C ASP A 11 6.49 -1.71 8.63
N CYS A 12 5.75 -2.54 9.37
CA CYS A 12 6.28 -3.80 9.87
C CYS A 12 6.72 -4.75 8.73
N ILE A 13 5.96 -4.82 7.64
CA ILE A 13 6.33 -5.64 6.47
C ILE A 13 7.59 -5.08 5.80
N LEU A 14 7.69 -3.77 5.63
CA LEU A 14 8.87 -3.11 5.06
C LEU A 14 10.11 -3.36 5.92
N GLU A 15 10.02 -3.18 7.24
CA GLU A 15 11.11 -3.44 8.17
C GLU A 15 11.60 -4.89 8.10
N CYS A 16 10.69 -5.86 7.96
CA CYS A 16 11.06 -7.27 7.80
C CYS A 16 11.87 -7.46 6.50
N ARG A 17 11.42 -6.85 5.40
CA ARG A 17 12.11 -6.93 4.11
C ARG A 17 13.47 -6.24 4.13
N GLU A 18 13.60 -5.10 4.80
CA GLU A 18 14.87 -4.39 5.01
C GLU A 18 15.88 -5.22 5.82
N LYS A 19 15.39 -5.99 6.80
CA LYS A 19 16.20 -6.97 7.56
C LYS A 19 16.53 -8.24 6.75
N GLY A 20 16.09 -8.33 5.49
CA GLY A 20 16.35 -9.45 4.60
C GLY A 20 15.38 -10.62 4.73
N ILE A 21 14.29 -10.48 5.50
CA ILE A 21 13.24 -11.50 5.59
C ILE A 21 12.37 -11.39 4.34
N LYS A 22 12.52 -12.36 3.43
CA LYS A 22 11.76 -12.43 2.16
C LYS A 22 10.66 -13.48 2.14
N ASP A 23 10.64 -14.36 3.13
CA ASP A 23 9.63 -15.40 3.26
C ASP A 23 8.36 -14.78 3.86
N ASP A 24 7.28 -14.76 3.07
CA ASP A 24 5.99 -14.21 3.48
C ASP A 24 5.45 -14.91 4.74
N LYS A 25 5.72 -16.21 4.95
CA LYS A 25 5.32 -16.92 6.16
C LYS A 25 6.01 -16.37 7.41
N LEU A 26 7.29 -16.03 7.30
CA LEU A 26 8.04 -15.42 8.42
C LEU A 26 7.54 -14.00 8.72
N ILE A 27 7.18 -13.25 7.68
CA ILE A 27 6.57 -11.91 7.84
C ILE A 27 5.20 -12.04 8.51
N VAL A 28 4.36 -12.98 8.07
CA VAL A 28 3.04 -13.23 8.67
C VAL A 28 3.16 -13.64 10.14
N ASN A 29 4.10 -14.52 10.48
CA ASN A 29 4.36 -14.88 11.88
C ASN A 29 4.70 -13.64 12.72
N GLU A 30 5.57 -12.75 12.23
CA GLU A 30 5.90 -11.50 12.90
C GLU A 30 4.66 -10.60 13.09
N LEU A 31 3.82 -10.46 12.05
CA LEU A 31 2.60 -9.68 12.11
C LEU A 31 1.62 -10.22 13.16
N MET A 32 1.43 -11.55 13.21
CA MET A 32 0.58 -12.21 14.20
C MET A 32 1.04 -12.01 15.65
N THR A 33 2.33 -11.71 15.89
CA THR A 33 2.81 -11.37 17.24
C THR A 33 2.52 -9.93 17.67
N LYS A 34 2.26 -9.03 16.71
CA LYS A 34 2.15 -7.57 16.94
C LYS A 34 0.75 -7.02 16.76
N PHE A 35 -0.08 -7.70 15.98
CA PHE A 35 -1.39 -7.21 15.57
C PHE A 35 -2.46 -8.28 15.77
N ASP A 36 -3.65 -7.85 16.17
CA ASP A 36 -4.83 -8.71 16.22
C ASP A 36 -5.32 -8.99 14.78
N GLY A 37 -5.35 -10.25 14.40
CA GLY A 37 -5.78 -10.71 13.07
C GLY A 37 -5.58 -12.21 12.91
N ASN A 38 -6.17 -12.80 11.87
CA ASN A 38 -5.88 -14.18 11.50
C ASN A 38 -4.77 -14.25 10.44
N GLU A 39 -4.24 -15.45 10.21
CA GLU A 39 -3.15 -15.69 9.26
C GLU A 39 -3.52 -15.24 7.83
N ASP A 40 -4.74 -15.56 7.37
CA ASP A 40 -5.22 -15.22 6.03
C ASP A 40 -5.30 -13.70 5.80
N ASP A 41 -5.72 -12.93 6.82
CA ASP A 41 -5.79 -11.47 6.78
C ASP A 41 -4.39 -10.86 6.55
N PHE A 42 -3.34 -11.45 7.13
CA PHE A 42 -1.98 -10.97 6.98
C PHE A 42 -1.35 -11.36 5.64
N TYR A 43 -1.63 -12.55 5.12
CA TYR A 43 -1.26 -12.86 3.73
C TYR A 43 -1.94 -11.91 2.74
N TRP A 44 -3.22 -11.63 2.96
CA TRP A 44 -3.94 -10.67 2.15
C TRP A 44 -3.37 -9.25 2.28
N ALA A 45 -2.93 -8.84 3.48
CA ALA A 45 -2.23 -7.57 3.67
C ALA A 45 -0.93 -7.49 2.83
N ILE A 46 -0.14 -8.57 2.78
CA ILE A 46 1.06 -8.63 1.93
C ILE A 46 0.69 -8.50 0.45
N GLU A 47 -0.35 -9.20 -0.01
CA GLU A 47 -0.84 -9.10 -1.38
C GLU A 47 -1.29 -7.67 -1.73
N MET A 48 -2.04 -7.03 -0.83
CA MET A 48 -2.52 -5.65 -1.01
C MET A 48 -1.38 -4.64 -0.99
N MET A 49 -0.36 -4.85 -0.16
CA MET A 49 0.85 -4.03 -0.15
C MET A 49 1.61 -4.14 -1.48
N ASN A 50 1.84 -5.36 -1.96
CA ASN A 50 2.51 -5.60 -3.24
C ASN A 50 1.71 -4.97 -4.39
N THR A 51 0.39 -5.12 -4.36
CA THR A 51 -0.52 -4.50 -5.33
C THR A 51 -0.44 -2.97 -5.30
N GLY A 52 -0.43 -2.38 -4.10
CA GLY A 52 -0.29 -0.93 -3.91
C GLY A 52 1.02 -0.40 -4.47
N GLY A 53 2.15 -1.06 -4.16
CA GLY A 53 3.46 -0.69 -4.68
C GLY A 53 3.55 -0.82 -6.21
N PHE A 54 3.01 -1.90 -6.78
CA PHE A 54 2.99 -2.09 -8.22
C PHE A 54 2.13 -1.03 -8.94
N ARG A 55 0.96 -0.69 -8.39
CA ARG A 55 0.14 0.40 -8.94
C ARG A 55 0.86 1.74 -8.88
N ALA A 56 1.56 2.02 -7.78
CA ALA A 56 2.31 3.26 -7.62
C ALA A 56 3.43 3.38 -8.66
N SER A 57 4.16 2.30 -8.95
CA SER A 57 5.24 2.35 -9.95
C SER A 57 4.74 2.65 -11.37
N ILE A 58 3.58 2.11 -11.75
CA ILE A 58 2.94 2.38 -13.04
C ILE A 58 2.40 3.81 -13.08
N MET A 59 1.55 4.18 -12.12
CA MET A 59 0.81 5.44 -12.15
C MET A 59 1.70 6.66 -11.93
N SER A 60 2.74 6.52 -11.11
CA SER A 60 3.72 7.59 -10.88
C SER A 60 4.56 7.91 -12.13
N SER A 61 4.60 7.00 -13.10
CA SER A 61 5.23 7.19 -14.40
C SER A 61 4.30 7.84 -15.43
N GLY A 62 3.08 8.21 -15.04
CA GLY A 62 2.08 8.84 -15.92
C GLY A 62 1.22 7.86 -16.70
N ASN A 63 1.38 6.55 -16.49
CA ASN A 63 0.58 5.52 -17.15
C ASN A 63 -0.72 5.26 -16.38
N THR A 64 -1.77 4.91 -17.10
CA THR A 64 -3.03 4.47 -16.48
C THR A 64 -2.86 3.02 -16.01
N TYR A 65 -3.29 2.72 -14.79
CA TYR A 65 -3.41 1.33 -14.34
C TYR A 65 -4.65 0.69 -14.98
N PRO A 66 -4.61 -0.60 -15.39
CA PRO A 66 -5.77 -1.29 -15.93
C PRO A 66 -6.98 -1.23 -15.00
N GLU A 67 -8.18 -1.34 -15.58
CA GLU A 67 -9.40 -1.38 -14.79
C GLU A 67 -9.34 -2.53 -13.78
N SER A 68 -9.72 -2.24 -12.53
CA SER A 68 -9.66 -3.17 -11.42
C SER A 68 -10.91 -3.05 -10.57
N ASN A 69 -11.43 -4.20 -10.15
CA ASN A 69 -12.57 -4.28 -9.24
C ASN A 69 -12.25 -3.75 -7.83
N ILE A 70 -10.98 -3.59 -7.49
CA ILE A 70 -10.53 -3.05 -6.20
C ILE A 70 -10.01 -1.64 -6.43
N LYS A 71 -10.71 -0.63 -5.90
CA LYS A 71 -10.21 0.76 -5.94
C LYS A 71 -9.16 0.94 -4.85
N ILE A 72 -8.23 1.88 -5.07
CA ILE A 72 -7.17 2.18 -4.11
C ILE A 72 -7.75 2.57 -2.75
N GLU A 73 -8.87 3.30 -2.76
CA GLU A 73 -9.51 3.84 -1.56
C GLU A 73 -10.33 2.81 -0.78
N ASP A 74 -10.64 1.66 -1.38
CA ASP A 74 -11.50 0.65 -0.76
C ASP A 74 -10.69 -0.25 0.20
N ASN A 75 -9.35 -0.18 0.15
CA ASN A 75 -8.46 -1.00 0.95
C ASN A 75 -7.37 -0.15 1.64
N PRO A 76 -7.36 -0.06 2.99
CA PRO A 76 -6.39 0.73 3.74
C PRO A 76 -4.92 0.34 3.51
N ILE A 77 -4.60 -0.96 3.46
CA ILE A 77 -3.23 -1.46 3.23
C ILE A 77 -2.74 -1.05 1.84
N LEU A 78 -3.58 -1.27 0.83
CA LEU A 78 -3.29 -0.90 -0.55
C LEU A 78 -3.08 0.61 -0.67
N LYS A 79 -3.97 1.42 -0.08
CA LYS A 79 -3.88 2.89 -0.06
C LYS A 79 -2.57 3.38 0.55
N VAL A 80 -2.20 2.86 1.72
CA VAL A 80 -0.96 3.21 2.42
C VAL A 80 0.25 2.80 1.60
N ALA A 81 0.31 1.55 1.15
CA ALA A 81 1.45 1.04 0.38
C ALA A 81 1.63 1.80 -0.94
N PHE A 82 0.53 2.12 -1.62
CA PHE A 82 0.53 2.95 -2.82
C PHE A 82 1.11 4.34 -2.55
N LYS A 83 0.65 5.02 -1.48
CA LYS A 83 1.16 6.34 -1.10
C LYS A 83 2.66 6.27 -0.77
N LYS A 84 3.09 5.36 0.10
CA LYS A 84 4.49 5.22 0.52
C LYS A 84 5.40 4.95 -0.67
N CYS A 85 5.04 4.00 -1.53
CA CYS A 85 5.82 3.68 -2.73
C CYS A 85 5.87 4.85 -3.72
N TRP A 86 4.76 5.58 -3.93
CA TRP A 86 4.79 6.75 -4.81
C TRP A 86 5.75 7.83 -4.27
N ILE A 87 5.65 8.14 -2.98
CA ILE A 87 6.49 9.15 -2.33
C ILE A 87 7.96 8.77 -2.42
N ASP A 88 8.29 7.51 -2.18
CA ASP A 88 9.67 6.99 -2.34
C ASP A 88 10.18 7.18 -3.78
N LEU A 89 9.36 6.87 -4.78
CA LEU A 89 9.76 6.94 -6.19
C LEU A 89 9.84 8.36 -6.77
N LYS A 90 8.96 9.28 -6.37
CA LYS A 90 8.77 10.59 -7.03
C LYS A 90 8.70 11.79 -6.08
N GLY A 91 8.69 11.57 -4.77
CA GLY A 91 8.53 12.61 -3.75
C GLY A 91 7.07 12.98 -3.46
N GLU A 92 6.87 13.58 -2.28
CA GLU A 92 5.55 13.95 -1.75
C GLU A 92 4.85 15.03 -2.58
N ASP A 93 5.58 16.06 -3.03
CA ASP A 93 5.03 17.11 -3.89
C ASP A 93 4.43 16.53 -5.19
N HIS A 94 5.07 15.52 -5.76
CA HIS A 94 4.59 14.86 -6.97
C HIS A 94 3.31 14.06 -6.67
N PHE A 95 3.26 13.33 -5.56
CA PHE A 95 2.06 12.61 -5.13
C PHE A 95 0.87 13.56 -4.95
N ILE A 96 1.05 14.66 -4.21
CA ILE A 96 -0.01 15.65 -3.97
C ILE A 96 -0.50 16.25 -5.28
N ARG A 97 0.41 16.66 -6.17
CA ARG A 97 0.07 17.33 -7.42
C ARG A 97 -0.68 16.41 -8.38
N TYR A 98 -0.24 15.17 -8.53
CA TYR A 98 -0.71 14.28 -9.60
C TYR A 98 -1.73 13.24 -9.16
N TYR A 99 -1.82 12.92 -7.87
CA TYR A 99 -2.79 11.97 -7.35
C TYR A 99 -3.87 12.66 -6.50
N GLU A 100 -3.50 13.28 -5.37
CA GLU A 100 -4.50 13.84 -4.44
C GLU A 100 -5.29 15.00 -5.03
N LYS A 101 -4.61 15.96 -5.65
CA LYS A 101 -5.27 17.11 -6.28
C LYS A 101 -6.11 16.67 -7.46
N LYS A 102 -5.60 15.78 -8.33
CA LYS A 102 -6.41 15.26 -9.45
C LYS A 102 -7.67 14.58 -8.92
N LYS A 103 -7.59 13.70 -7.92
CA LYS A 103 -8.74 13.01 -7.31
C LYS A 103 -9.84 13.99 -6.86
N LYS A 104 -9.48 15.15 -6.28
CA LYS A 104 -10.48 16.17 -5.91
C LYS A 104 -11.29 16.70 -7.10
N TRP A 105 -10.69 16.79 -8.28
CA TRP A 105 -11.39 17.26 -9.49
C TRP A 105 -12.34 16.21 -10.07
N TRP A 106 -12.00 14.92 -9.99
CA TRP A 106 -12.89 13.83 -10.44
C TRP A 106 -14.15 13.66 -9.58
N ASN A 107 -14.15 14.17 -8.34
CA ASN A 107 -15.31 14.11 -7.43
C ASN A 107 -16.24 15.33 -7.53
N ILE A 108 -15.93 16.32 -8.39
CA ILE A 108 -16.74 17.53 -8.59
C ILE A 108 -17.65 17.41 -9.83
N PHE A 109 -17.41 16.42 -10.70
CA PHE A 109 -18.19 16.16 -11.92
C PHE A 109 -18.96 14.85 -11.83
#